data_AF-A0A931LTM5-F1
#
_entry.id   AF-A0A931LTM5-F1
#
_cell.length_a   1.000
_cell.length_b   1.000
_cell.length_c   1.000
_cell.angle_alpha   90.00
_cell.angle_beta   90.00
_cell.angle_gamma   90.00
#
_symmetry.space_group_name_H-M   'P 1'
#
loop_
_entity.id
_entity.type
_entity.pdbx_description
1 polymer ?
#
loop_
_entity_poly.entity_id
_entity_poly.type
_entity_poly.pdbx_seq_one_letter_code
_entity_poly.pdbx_strand_id
1 'polypeptide(L)'
;MAKTHVAQTTGQTLPMAGEEFESYVDELVEECAQFIQIIAKLRRMPLKGKERDALEGEFYGSLAHLHAHSRELESWVDELIDQLPED
;
A
#
# COMPACT_ATOMS: atom_id res chain seq x y z
N MET A 1 3.12 7.12 53.44
CA MET A 1 3.52 7.61 52.11
C MET A 1 2.97 6.64 51.08
N ALA A 2 1.94 7.06 50.33
CA ALA A 2 1.34 6.23 49.29
C ALA A 2 2.22 6.29 48.04
N LYS A 3 2.75 5.14 47.61
CA LYS A 3 3.44 5.01 46.32
C LYS A 3 2.36 4.88 45.25
N THR A 4 2.10 5.97 44.53
CA THR A 4 1.32 5.96 43.30
C THR A 4 2.08 5.11 42.29
N HIS A 5 1.55 3.93 41.95
CA HIS A 5 2.00 3.18 40.78
C HIS A 5 1.52 3.95 39.56
N VAL A 6 2.45 4.63 38.89
CA VAL A 6 2.21 5.16 37.54
C VAL A 6 2.17 3.94 36.63
N ALA A 7 0.99 3.56 36.17
CA ALA A 7 0.86 2.60 35.08
C ALA A 7 1.53 3.23 33.86
N GLN A 8 2.68 2.70 33.46
CA GLN A 8 3.26 3.01 32.17
C GLN A 8 2.35 2.31 31.15
N THR A 9 1.52 3.07 30.44
CA THR A 9 0.95 2.63 29.18
C THR A 9 2.11 2.50 28.19
N THR A 10 2.75 1.33 28.17
CA THR A 10 3.60 0.93 27.05
C THR A 10 2.71 0.87 25.84
N GLY A 11 2.72 1.93 25.02
CA GLY A 11 2.04 1.93 23.74
C GLY A 11 2.53 0.73 22.96
N GLN A 12 1.63 -0.22 22.69
CA GLN A 12 1.97 -1.39 21.92
C GLN A 12 2.28 -0.93 20.50
N THR A 13 3.49 -1.25 20.05
CA THR A 13 3.89 -1.08 18.66
C THR A 13 3.36 -2.28 17.89
N LEU A 14 2.57 -2.02 16.85
CA LEU A 14 2.15 -3.03 15.88
C LEU A 14 3.39 -3.77 15.34
N PRO A 15 3.39 -5.13 15.33
CA PRO A 15 4.49 -5.89 14.76
C PRO A 15 4.43 -5.80 13.22
N MET A 16 4.93 -4.69 12.68
CA MET A 16 4.97 -4.40 11.23
C MET A 16 6.02 -5.21 10.45
N ALA A 17 6.58 -6.29 11.02
CA ALA A 17 7.85 -6.89 10.58
C ALA A 17 7.74 -8.37 10.18
N GLY A 18 6.73 -8.72 9.38
CA GLY A 18 6.59 -10.04 8.76
C GLY A 18 7.06 -10.03 7.30
N GLU A 19 7.64 -11.15 6.83
CA GLU A 19 8.06 -11.30 5.42
C GLU A 19 6.92 -11.03 4.43
N GLU A 20 5.69 -11.38 4.81
CA GLU A 20 4.49 -11.15 4.01
C GLU A 20 4.15 -9.65 3.87
N PHE A 21 4.29 -8.87 4.95
CA PHE A 21 4.06 -7.42 4.91
C PHE A 21 5.10 -6.72 4.04
N GLU A 22 6.37 -7.06 4.20
CA GLU A 22 7.45 -6.51 3.36
C GLU A 22 7.20 -6.83 1.89
N SER A 23 6.72 -8.04 1.56
CA SER A 23 6.30 -8.41 0.20
C SER A 23 5.17 -7.52 -0.33
N TYR A 24 4.12 -7.27 0.46
CA TYR A 24 3.02 -6.38 0.04
C TYR A 24 3.49 -4.95 -0.17
N VAL A 25 4.42 -4.46 0.67
CA VAL A 25 4.99 -3.11 0.50
C VAL A 25 5.84 -3.03 -0.76
N ASP A 26 6.67 -4.04 -1.03
CA ASP A 26 7.49 -4.10 -2.24
C ASP A 26 6.63 -4.12 -3.51
N GLU A 27 5.58 -4.94 -3.54
CA GLU A 27 4.60 -4.99 -4.64
C GLU A 27 3.90 -3.63 -4.85
N LEU A 28 3.47 -2.99 -3.76
CA LEU A 28 2.84 -1.67 -3.82
C LEU A 28 3.79 -0.61 -4.38
N VAL A 29 5.07 -0.66 -3.99
CA VAL A 29 6.11 0.23 -4.51
C VAL A 29 6.33 0.01 -6.00
N GLU A 30 6.40 -1.25 -6.45
CA GLU A 30 6.58 -1.60 -7.86
C GLU A 30 5.42 -1.08 -8.71
N GLU A 31 4.18 -1.32 -8.29
CA GLU A 31 2.99 -0.88 -9.02
C GLU A 31 2.84 0.64 -9.03
N CYS A 32 3.19 1.33 -7.95
CA CYS A 32 3.26 2.80 -7.93
C CYS A 32 4.29 3.33 -8.93
N ALA A 33 5.48 2.71 -8.98
CA ALA A 33 6.53 3.11 -9.92
C ALA A 33 6.07 2.91 -11.36
N GLN A 34 5.44 1.77 -11.68
CA GLN A 34 4.89 1.48 -13.01
C GLN A 34 3.80 2.49 -13.40
N PHE A 35 2.84 2.77 -12.51
CA PHE A 35 1.77 3.74 -12.73
C PHE A 35 2.33 5.14 -13.07
N ILE A 36 3.30 5.62 -12.29
CA ILE A 36 3.94 6.92 -12.51
C ILE A 36 4.69 6.95 -13.86
N GLN A 37 5.40 5.88 -14.20
CA GLN A 37 6.11 5.79 -15.48
C GLN A 37 5.16 5.82 -16.68
N ILE A 38 4.03 5.11 -16.60
CA ILE A 38 3.01 5.10 -17.66
C ILE A 38 2.40 6.50 -17.85
N ILE A 39 2.04 7.19 -16.76
CA ILE A 39 1.56 8.58 -16.82
C ILE A 39 2.62 9.49 -17.46
N ALA A 40 3.88 9.37 -17.05
CA ALA A 40 4.96 10.19 -17.57
C ALA A 40 5.15 10.02 -19.09
N LYS A 41 4.98 8.79 -19.60
CA LYS A 41 4.98 8.47 -21.03
C LYS A 41 3.73 9.08 -21.71
N LEU A 42 2.53 8.80 -21.22
CA LEU A 42 1.26 9.29 -21.79
C LEU A 42 1.21 10.82 -21.92
N ARG A 43 1.76 11.54 -20.93
CA ARG A 43 1.82 13.03 -20.93
C ARG A 43 2.66 13.62 -22.07
N ARG A 44 3.56 12.83 -22.66
CA ARG A 44 4.45 13.26 -23.75
C ARG A 44 3.98 12.78 -25.12
N MET A 45 2.92 11.97 -25.17
CA MET A 45 2.39 11.39 -26.41
C MET A 45 1.30 12.29 -27.02
N PRO A 46 1.17 12.29 -28.35
CA PRO A 46 0.00 12.87 -29.03
C PRO A 46 -1.31 12.30 -28.46
N LEU A 47 -2.40 13.06 -28.48
CA LEU A 47 -3.68 12.65 -27.89
C LEU A 47 -4.37 11.46 -28.59
N LYS A 48 -3.85 10.99 -29.73
CA LYS A 48 -4.40 9.89 -30.50
C LYS A 48 -3.28 9.07 -31.13
N GLY A 49 -3.48 7.76 -31.22
CA GLY A 49 -2.59 6.87 -31.94
C GLY A 49 -2.55 5.49 -31.29
N LYS A 50 -2.31 4.44 -32.09
CA LYS A 50 -2.33 3.04 -31.62
C LYS A 50 -1.42 2.78 -30.43
N GLU A 51 -0.24 3.41 -30.40
CA GLU A 51 0.71 3.27 -29.29
C GLU A 51 0.15 3.90 -28.01
N ARG A 52 -0.54 5.03 -28.12
CA ARG A 52 -1.22 5.65 -26.98
C ARG A 52 -2.37 4.79 -26.50
N ASP A 53 -3.20 4.29 -27.41
CA ASP A 53 -4.35 3.43 -27.04
C ASP A 53 -3.88 2.19 -26.27
N ALA A 54 -2.77 1.57 -26.69
CA ALA A 54 -2.15 0.46 -25.98
C ALA A 54 -1.67 0.87 -24.58
N LEU A 55 -0.97 1.99 -24.48
CA LEU A 55 -0.46 2.51 -23.22
C LEU A 55 -1.56 2.99 -22.26
N GLU A 56 -2.70 3.46 -22.77
CA GLU A 56 -3.90 3.76 -21.98
C GLU A 56 -4.54 2.48 -21.43
N GLY A 57 -4.48 1.37 -22.18
CA GLY A 57 -4.83 0.04 -21.67
C GLY A 57 -3.90 -0.41 -20.54
N GLU A 58 -2.59 -0.27 -20.72
CA GLU A 58 -1.60 -0.55 -19.67
C GLU A 58 -1.81 0.33 -18.43
N PHE A 59 -2.14 1.61 -18.63
CA PHE A 59 -2.45 2.54 -17.56
C PHE A 59 -3.65 2.07 -16.74
N TYR A 60 -4.73 1.66 -17.42
CA TYR A 60 -5.90 1.13 -16.75
C TYR A 60 -5.59 -0.16 -15.98
N GLY A 61 -4.79 -1.05 -16.56
CA GLY A 61 -4.32 -2.27 -15.89
C GLY A 61 -3.52 -1.99 -14.62
N SER A 62 -2.53 -1.09 -14.70
CA SER A 62 -1.70 -0.69 -13.56
C SER A 62 -2.53 -0.01 -12.46
N LEU A 63 -3.54 0.80 -12.81
CA LEU A 63 -4.46 1.37 -11.81
C LEU A 63 -5.28 0.27 -11.12
N ALA A 64 -5.73 -0.74 -11.85
CA ALA A 64 -6.49 -1.85 -11.28
C ALA A 64 -5.63 -2.70 -10.32
N HIS A 65 -4.37 -2.97 -10.68
CA HIS A 65 -3.40 -3.66 -9.81
C HIS A 65 -3.13 -2.88 -8.54
N LEU A 66 -2.82 -1.58 -8.66
CA LEU A 66 -2.58 -0.72 -7.52
C LEU A 66 -3.78 -0.70 -6.54
N HIS A 67 -5.00 -0.65 -7.08
CA HIS A 67 -6.21 -0.75 -6.28
C HIS A 67 -6.34 -2.12 -5.58
N ALA A 68 -5.98 -3.22 -6.24
CA ALA A 68 -5.99 -4.55 -5.64
C ALA A 68 -5.01 -4.65 -4.46
N HIS A 69 -3.73 -4.31 -4.67
CA HIS A 69 -2.72 -4.33 -3.61
C HIS A 69 -3.07 -3.39 -2.45
N SER A 70 -3.65 -2.21 -2.71
CA SER A 70 -4.08 -1.31 -1.65
C SER A 70 -5.17 -1.92 -0.76
N ARG A 71 -6.07 -2.73 -1.33
CA ARG A 71 -7.14 -3.40 -0.58
C ARG A 71 -6.63 -4.61 0.20
N GLU A 72 -5.67 -5.34 -0.35
CA GLU A 72 -5.01 -6.44 0.36
C GLU A 72 -4.25 -5.91 1.57
N LEU A 73 -3.52 -4.81 1.41
CA LEU A 73 -2.83 -4.14 2.51
C LEU A 73 -3.80 -3.61 3.58
N GLU A 74 -4.94 -3.03 3.17
CA GLU A 74 -6.00 -2.61 4.10
C GLU A 74 -6.52 -3.80 4.93
N SER A 75 -6.83 -4.93 4.27
CA SER A 75 -7.27 -6.16 4.94
C SER A 75 -6.23 -6.67 5.94
N TRP A 76 -4.95 -6.65 5.56
CA TRP A 76 -3.86 -7.07 6.44
C TRP A 76 -3.73 -6.15 7.67
N VAL A 77 -3.89 -4.83 7.48
CA VAL A 77 -3.88 -3.87 8.60
C VAL A 77 -5.06 -4.10 9.54
N ASP A 78 -6.25 -4.38 9.01
CA ASP A 78 -7.42 -4.72 9.83
C ASP A 78 -7.16 -5.97 10.69
N GLU A 79 -6.63 -7.05 10.08
CA GLU A 79 -6.26 -8.27 10.80
C GLU A 79 -5.20 -8.04 11.88
N LEU A 80 -4.26 -7.13 11.63
CA LEU A 80 -3.23 -6.76 12.58
C LEU A 80 -3.81 -5.99 13.78
N ILE A 81 -4.76 -5.09 13.52
CA ILE A 81 -5.48 -4.34 14.56
C ILE A 81 -6.32 -5.28 15.42
N ASP A 82 -7.02 -6.25 14.82
CA ASP A 82 -7.83 -7.25 15.53
C ASP A 82 -7.00 -8.15 16.45
N GLN A 83 -5.70 -8.31 16.17
CA GLN A 83 -4.77 -9.08 17.00
C GLN A 83 -4.20 -8.28 18.17
N LEU A 84 -4.46 -6.97 18.25
CA LEU A 84 -4.07 -6.18 19.41
C LEU A 84 -4.90 -6.61 20.63
N PRO A 85 -4.29 -6.87 21.79
CA PRO A 85 -5.03 -7.14 23.01
C PRO A 85 -5.91 -5.95 23.37
N GLU A 86 -7.19 -6.24 23.67
CA GLU A 86 -8.09 -5.29 24.33
C GLU A 86 -7.60 -5.09 25.78
N ASP A 87 -7.48 -3.83 26.21
CA ASP A 87 -7.06 -3.45 27.58
C ASP A 87 -7.89 -4.12 28.69
#